data_AF-A0A640KKI9-F1
#
_entry.id   AF-A0A640KKI9-F1
#
_cell.length_a   1.000
_cell.length_b   1.000
_cell.length_c   1.000
_cell.angle_alpha   90.00
_cell.angle_beta   90.00
_cell.angle_gamma   90.00
#
_symmetry.space_group_name_H-M   'P 1'
#
loop_
_entity.id
_entity.type
_entity.pdbx_description
1 polymer ?
#
loop_
_entity_poly.entity_id
_entity_poly.type
_entity_poly.pdbx_seq_one_letter_code
_entity_poly.pdbx_strand_id
1 'polypeptide(L)'
;MQPNSAHVSYGAQLRASMQTLRANDAQFEQFTRGLGAVLQQWTALQLVAQHCDSRAPAVLYEDLCAWHKRDGEVYVDDMELYFEEFYDNIRSVRIEDDSIQEVGTVLHDMYCRCCLNDFSMVEHYLQTLPIYAQTNPVAMSVNGGTAENLEEEENDEEDGDAACEGDVDSEDEESAPMRPPEQHAQQKQPQALGQQHQSQRKKRKNASVRSKDGWNIVQ
;
A
#
# COMPACT_ATOMS: atom_id res chain seq x y z
N MET A 1 -11.22 4.71 49.34
CA MET A 1 -10.99 4.41 47.91
C MET A 1 -10.62 2.94 47.82
N GLN A 2 -11.34 2.15 47.02
CA GLN A 2 -10.91 0.80 46.62
C GLN A 2 -10.26 0.93 45.23
N PRO A 3 -9.20 0.17 44.91
CA PRO A 3 -8.69 0.11 43.55
C PRO A 3 -9.73 -0.59 42.66
N ASN A 4 -10.02 -0.01 41.49
CA ASN A 4 -10.91 -0.64 40.51
C ASN A 4 -10.16 -1.80 39.84
N SER A 5 -10.38 -3.02 40.31
CA SER A 5 -9.74 -4.22 39.75
C SER A 5 -10.34 -4.52 38.38
N ALA A 6 -9.66 -4.08 37.31
CA ALA A 6 -10.02 -4.42 35.94
C ALA A 6 -10.18 -5.95 35.81
N HIS A 7 -11.31 -6.39 35.26
CA HIS A 7 -11.69 -7.80 35.25
C HIS A 7 -10.97 -8.56 34.13
N VAL A 8 -9.67 -8.81 34.31
CA VAL A 8 -8.81 -9.54 33.36
C VAL A 8 -9.49 -10.86 32.96
N SER A 9 -9.64 -11.09 31.66
CA SER A 9 -10.26 -12.31 31.12
C SER A 9 -9.50 -13.56 31.58
N TYR A 10 -10.23 -14.65 31.84
CA TYR A 10 -9.65 -15.95 32.19
C TYR A 10 -8.71 -16.46 31.08
N GLY A 11 -8.98 -16.12 29.82
CA GLY A 11 -8.06 -16.37 28.71
C GLY A 11 -6.72 -15.66 28.89
N ALA A 12 -6.74 -14.34 29.13
CA ALA A 12 -5.53 -13.56 29.37
C ALA A 12 -4.74 -14.02 30.61
N GLN A 13 -5.41 -14.46 31.67
CA GLN A 13 -4.75 -15.06 32.86
C GLN A 13 -4.04 -16.39 32.52
N LEU A 14 -4.61 -17.22 31.65
CA LEU A 14 -3.94 -18.42 31.14
C LEU A 14 -2.76 -18.05 30.23
N ARG A 15 -2.93 -17.10 29.30
CA ARG A 15 -1.85 -16.63 28.41
C ARG A 15 -0.65 -16.09 29.21
N ALA A 16 -0.90 -15.32 30.27
CA ALA A 16 0.13 -14.82 31.18
C ALA A 16 0.88 -15.91 32.00
N SER A 17 0.40 -17.17 31.98
CA SER A 17 1.08 -18.33 32.57
C SER A 17 1.83 -19.19 31.56
N MET A 18 1.66 -18.91 30.26
CA MET A 18 2.38 -19.59 29.18
C MET A 18 3.71 -18.86 28.86
N GLN A 19 4.65 -19.60 28.30
CA GLN A 19 5.97 -19.08 27.95
C GLN A 19 5.89 -18.44 26.56
N THR A 20 5.66 -17.12 26.52
CA THR A 20 5.51 -16.34 25.28
C THR A 20 6.72 -16.49 24.37
N LEU A 21 6.50 -16.59 23.05
CA LEU A 21 7.58 -16.50 22.09
C LEU A 21 8.27 -15.14 22.20
N ARG A 22 9.60 -15.12 22.03
CA ARG A 22 10.37 -13.85 22.03
C ARG A 22 11.50 -13.90 21.02
N ALA A 23 11.42 -13.00 20.05
CA ALA A 23 12.47 -12.79 19.07
C ALA A 23 13.76 -12.26 19.71
N ASN A 24 14.92 -12.71 19.22
CA ASN A 24 16.19 -12.00 19.43
C ASN A 24 16.31 -10.79 18.50
N ASP A 25 17.29 -9.90 18.73
CA ASP A 25 17.43 -8.63 18.01
C ASP A 25 17.40 -8.78 16.47
N ALA A 26 18.07 -9.80 15.91
CA ALA A 26 18.14 -10.02 14.46
C ALA A 26 16.84 -10.60 13.89
N GLN A 27 16.14 -11.46 14.64
CA GLN A 27 14.80 -11.93 14.30
C GLN A 27 13.78 -10.79 14.37
N PHE A 28 13.91 -9.92 15.37
CA PHE A 28 13.06 -8.76 15.57
C PHE A 28 13.27 -7.72 14.46
N GLU A 29 14.50 -7.53 13.98
CA GLU A 29 14.80 -6.70 12.80
C GLU A 29 14.06 -7.21 11.54
N GLN A 30 13.97 -8.53 11.32
CA GLN A 30 13.18 -9.03 10.19
C GLN A 30 11.68 -8.83 10.41
N PHE A 31 11.18 -9.07 11.63
CA PHE A 31 9.79 -8.80 11.97
C PHE A 31 9.40 -7.33 11.72
N THR A 32 10.19 -6.35 12.16
CA THR A 32 9.85 -4.94 11.97
C THR A 32 9.85 -4.52 10.50
N ARG A 33 10.74 -5.08 9.68
CA ARG A 33 10.72 -4.88 8.21
C ARG A 33 9.43 -5.43 7.58
N GLY A 34 8.95 -6.58 8.06
CA GLY A 34 7.68 -7.17 7.61
C GLY A 34 6.46 -6.39 8.09
N LEU A 35 6.40 -6.05 9.39
CA LEU A 35 5.38 -5.18 10.00
C LEU A 35 5.23 -3.87 9.21
N GLY A 36 6.33 -3.18 8.92
CA GLY A 36 6.32 -1.95 8.13
C GLY A 36 5.76 -2.14 6.72
N ALA A 37 5.99 -3.30 6.10
CA ALA A 37 5.44 -3.63 4.78
C ALA A 37 3.96 -4.03 4.83
N VAL A 38 3.49 -4.68 5.90
CA VAL A 38 2.07 -5.00 6.13
C VAL A 38 1.25 -3.72 6.33
N LEU A 39 1.70 -2.83 7.24
CA LEU A 39 1.00 -1.56 7.51
C LEU A 39 0.92 -0.67 6.27
N GLN A 40 1.96 -0.64 5.42
CA GLN A 40 1.93 0.07 4.12
C GLN A 40 0.96 -0.52 3.08
N GLN A 41 0.53 -1.78 3.25
CA GLN A 41 -0.41 -2.47 2.37
C GLN A 41 -1.84 -2.55 2.96
N TRP A 42 -2.04 -2.07 4.19
CA TRP A 42 -3.36 -2.01 4.83
C TRP A 42 -4.14 -0.77 4.36
N THR A 43 -5.02 -0.95 3.38
CA THR A 43 -5.73 0.16 2.70
C THR A 43 -6.50 1.07 3.68
N ALA A 44 -7.14 0.51 4.71
CA ALA A 44 -7.83 1.29 5.73
C ALA A 44 -6.89 2.27 6.46
N LEU A 45 -5.73 1.78 6.92
CA LEU A 45 -4.70 2.60 7.56
C LEU A 45 -4.16 3.69 6.62
N GLN A 46 -3.99 3.38 5.33
CA GLN A 46 -3.52 4.36 4.34
C GLN A 46 -4.58 5.42 4.01
N LEU A 47 -5.87 5.07 4.00
CA LEU A 47 -6.97 6.05 3.89
C LEU A 47 -7.03 6.97 5.12
N VAL A 48 -6.86 6.43 6.32
CA VAL A 48 -6.75 7.21 7.57
C VAL A 48 -5.53 8.13 7.55
N ALA A 49 -4.40 7.67 7.00
CA ALA A 49 -3.21 8.50 6.81
C ALA A 49 -3.44 9.65 5.80
N GLN A 50 -4.18 9.40 4.72
CA GLN A 50 -4.46 10.39 3.69
C GLN A 50 -5.52 11.42 4.12
N HIS A 51 -6.51 11.03 4.94
CA HIS A 51 -7.70 11.84 5.21
C HIS A 51 -7.89 12.28 6.68
N CYS A 52 -7.17 11.68 7.65
CA CYS A 52 -7.43 11.90 9.09
C CYS A 52 -6.18 12.35 9.89
N ASP A 53 -5.13 11.53 9.95
CA ASP A 53 -3.81 11.86 10.53
C ASP A 53 -2.70 11.13 9.77
N SER A 54 -1.87 11.86 9.02
CA SER A 54 -0.78 11.32 8.22
C SER A 54 0.35 10.66 9.03
N ARG A 55 0.34 10.81 10.35
CA ARG A 55 1.26 10.12 11.27
C ARG A 55 0.75 8.75 11.70
N ALA A 56 -0.52 8.40 11.46
CA ALA A 56 -1.15 7.17 11.95
C ALA A 56 -0.31 5.90 11.65
N PRO A 57 0.23 5.68 10.42
CA PRO A 57 1.04 4.49 10.15
C PRO A 57 2.35 4.44 10.95
N ALA A 58 2.93 5.61 11.28
CA ALA A 58 4.17 5.71 12.05
C ALA A 58 3.91 5.47 13.55
N VAL A 59 2.85 6.05 14.11
CA VAL A 59 2.43 5.83 15.51
C VAL A 59 2.13 4.35 15.73
N LEU A 60 1.29 3.75 14.89
CA LEU A 60 0.92 2.34 14.97
C LEU A 60 2.14 1.41 14.85
N TYR A 61 3.07 1.73 13.95
CA TYR A 61 4.34 1.01 13.82
C TYR A 61 5.22 1.12 15.08
N GLU A 62 5.36 2.32 15.66
CA GLU A 62 6.17 2.55 16.86
C GLU A 62 5.57 1.85 18.09
N ASP A 63 4.25 1.91 18.28
CA ASP A 63 3.54 1.27 19.39
C ASP A 63 3.60 -0.27 19.27
N LEU A 64 3.33 -0.85 18.09
CA LEU A 64 3.48 -2.30 17.87
C LEU A 64 4.94 -2.76 18.06
N CYS A 65 5.92 -1.96 17.64
CA CYS A 65 7.33 -2.22 17.91
C CYS A 65 7.66 -2.16 19.41
N ALA A 66 7.11 -1.20 20.15
CA ALA A 66 7.32 -1.07 21.59
C ALA A 66 6.67 -2.22 22.37
N TRP A 67 5.47 -2.64 21.96
CA TRP A 67 4.71 -3.72 22.57
C TRP A 67 5.46 -5.07 22.44
N HIS A 68 5.84 -5.46 21.22
CA HIS A 68 6.57 -6.72 20.99
C HIS A 68 7.98 -6.72 21.62
N LYS A 69 8.63 -5.56 21.76
CA LYS A 69 9.89 -5.44 22.53
C LYS A 69 9.66 -5.68 24.02
N ARG A 70 8.58 -5.16 24.59
CA ARG A 70 8.25 -5.24 26.02
C ARG A 70 7.83 -6.66 26.41
N ASP A 71 6.82 -7.19 25.72
CA ASP A 71 6.08 -8.38 26.14
C ASP A 71 6.48 -9.66 25.36
N GLY A 72 7.01 -9.50 24.14
CA GLY A 72 7.32 -10.62 23.23
C GLY A 72 6.20 -10.84 22.22
N GLU A 73 5.66 -12.06 22.19
CA GLU A 73 4.45 -12.42 21.44
C GLU A 73 3.22 -11.62 21.92
N VAL A 74 2.51 -11.00 20.97
CA VAL A 74 1.23 -10.34 21.21
C VAL A 74 0.14 -11.12 20.47
N TYR A 75 -0.96 -11.46 21.13
CA TYR A 75 -2.02 -12.29 20.56
C TYR A 75 -2.99 -11.48 19.68
N VAL A 76 -3.67 -12.17 18.77
CA VAL A 76 -4.58 -11.57 17.79
C VAL A 76 -5.70 -10.78 18.48
N ASP A 77 -6.46 -11.37 19.40
CA ASP A 77 -7.55 -10.67 20.09
C ASP A 77 -7.08 -9.49 20.98
N ASP A 78 -5.80 -9.48 21.42
CA ASP A 78 -5.22 -8.33 22.11
C ASP A 78 -4.86 -7.20 21.11
N MET A 79 -4.36 -7.53 19.92
CA MET A 79 -4.11 -6.56 18.83
C MET A 79 -5.38 -6.03 18.19
N GLU A 80 -6.41 -6.86 17.98
CA GLU A 80 -7.72 -6.44 17.45
C GLU A 80 -8.33 -5.34 18.32
N LEU A 81 -8.40 -5.56 19.64
CA LEU A 81 -8.90 -4.58 20.61
C LEU A 81 -8.10 -3.26 20.54
N TYR A 82 -6.77 -3.33 20.43
CA TYR A 82 -5.93 -2.14 20.29
C TYR A 82 -6.12 -1.43 18.94
N PHE A 83 -6.40 -2.15 17.85
CA PHE A 83 -6.69 -1.53 16.55
C PHE A 83 -8.05 -0.81 16.55
N GLU A 84 -9.07 -1.40 17.15
CA GLU A 84 -10.37 -0.73 17.36
C GLU A 84 -10.19 0.55 18.19
N GLU A 85 -9.53 0.47 19.35
CA GLU A 85 -9.22 1.66 20.18
C GLU A 85 -8.39 2.70 19.40
N PHE A 86 -7.44 2.28 18.55
CA PHE A 86 -6.62 3.17 17.74
C PHE A 86 -7.44 3.95 16.69
N TYR A 87 -8.33 3.28 15.95
CA TYR A 87 -9.17 3.95 14.95
C TYR A 87 -10.28 4.81 15.58
N ASP A 88 -10.89 4.37 16.69
CA ASP A 88 -11.87 5.17 17.44
C ASP A 88 -11.26 6.49 17.96
N ASN A 89 -10.00 6.46 18.41
CA ASN A 89 -9.26 7.66 18.83
C ASN A 89 -8.90 8.58 17.65
N ILE A 90 -8.71 8.06 16.43
CA ILE A 90 -8.44 8.87 15.23
C ILE A 90 -9.75 9.35 14.62
N ARG A 91 -10.37 10.34 15.29
CA ARG A 91 -11.63 10.99 14.89
C ARG A 91 -12.83 10.04 14.73
N SER A 92 -12.88 8.95 15.50
CA SER A 92 -13.97 7.96 15.45
C SER A 92 -14.16 7.33 14.06
N VAL A 93 -13.04 7.01 13.41
CA VAL A 93 -13.05 6.15 12.22
C VAL A 93 -13.45 4.75 12.66
N ARG A 94 -14.44 4.17 12.00
CA ARG A 94 -14.87 2.78 12.20
C ARG A 94 -14.41 1.96 11.01
N ILE A 95 -13.78 0.81 11.27
CA ILE A 95 -13.46 -0.17 10.24
C ILE A 95 -14.57 -1.22 10.28
N GLU A 96 -15.31 -1.35 9.18
CA GLU A 96 -16.47 -2.25 9.07
C GLU A 96 -16.22 -3.42 8.11
N ASP A 97 -14.96 -3.65 7.74
CA ASP A 97 -14.47 -4.85 7.07
C ASP A 97 -13.62 -5.71 8.02
N ASP A 98 -13.37 -6.97 7.66
CA ASP A 98 -12.64 -7.93 8.50
C ASP A 98 -11.12 -7.62 8.61
N SER A 99 -10.63 -6.50 8.04
CA SER A 99 -9.18 -6.28 7.87
C SER A 99 -8.41 -6.05 9.18
N ILE A 100 -9.08 -5.64 10.26
CA ILE A 100 -8.52 -5.60 11.62
C ILE A 100 -8.07 -7.01 12.06
N GLN A 101 -8.93 -8.02 11.86
CA GLN A 101 -8.65 -9.42 12.19
C GLN A 101 -7.62 -10.03 11.24
N GLU A 102 -7.72 -9.76 9.93
CA GLU A 102 -6.74 -10.25 8.95
C GLU A 102 -5.32 -9.74 9.26
N VAL A 103 -5.17 -8.44 9.54
CA VAL A 103 -3.87 -7.84 9.86
C VAL A 103 -3.34 -8.32 11.22
N GLY A 104 -4.20 -8.42 12.24
CA GLY A 104 -3.81 -9.00 13.53
C GLY A 104 -3.29 -10.44 13.40
N THR A 105 -3.99 -11.26 12.62
CA THR A 105 -3.59 -12.65 12.32
C THR A 105 -2.26 -12.72 11.57
N VAL A 106 -2.07 -11.89 10.53
CA VAL A 106 -0.83 -11.81 9.75
C VAL A 106 0.36 -11.42 10.62
N LEU A 107 0.20 -10.42 11.49
CA LEU A 107 1.30 -9.94 12.34
C LEU A 107 1.68 -10.96 13.42
N HIS A 108 0.71 -11.69 14.01
CA HIS A 108 0.99 -12.77 14.97
C HIS A 108 1.76 -13.93 14.34
N ASP A 109 1.30 -14.46 13.19
CA ASP A 109 1.99 -15.55 12.48
C ASP A 109 3.38 -15.11 12.01
N MET A 110 3.51 -13.88 11.48
CA MET A 110 4.80 -13.30 11.11
C MET A 110 5.78 -13.23 12.29
N TYR A 111 5.34 -12.76 13.46
CA TYR A 111 6.19 -12.69 14.67
C TYR A 111 6.64 -14.09 15.11
N CYS A 112 5.71 -15.04 15.16
CA CYS A 112 5.97 -16.41 15.60
C CYS A 112 6.96 -17.12 14.66
N ARG A 113 6.81 -16.93 13.33
CA ARG A 113 7.75 -17.41 12.31
C ARG A 113 9.14 -16.78 12.44
N CYS A 114 9.21 -15.46 12.67
CA CYS A 114 10.48 -14.78 12.89
C CYS A 114 11.23 -15.35 14.12
N CYS A 115 10.53 -15.68 15.20
CA CYS A 115 11.10 -16.37 16.37
C CYS A 115 11.69 -17.76 16.03
N LEU A 116 11.14 -18.43 15.02
CA LEU A 116 11.61 -19.72 14.50
C LEU A 116 12.65 -19.60 13.38
N ASN A 117 12.98 -18.37 12.94
CA ASN A 117 13.81 -18.04 11.77
C ASN A 117 13.19 -18.41 10.41
N ASP A 118 11.86 -18.52 10.32
CA ASP A 118 11.13 -18.43 9.05
C ASP A 118 10.84 -16.96 8.75
N PHE A 119 11.46 -16.43 7.68
CA PHE A 119 11.24 -15.07 7.21
C PHE A 119 10.43 -15.02 5.91
N SER A 120 9.88 -16.14 5.43
CA SER A 120 9.17 -16.23 4.15
C SER A 120 7.98 -15.26 4.04
N MET A 121 7.27 -15.01 5.15
CA MET A 121 6.18 -14.03 5.19
C MET A 121 6.69 -12.58 5.14
N VAL A 122 7.81 -12.27 5.81
CA VAL A 122 8.48 -10.96 5.72
C VAL A 122 8.92 -10.69 4.27
N GLU A 123 9.57 -11.67 3.64
CA GLU A 123 9.98 -11.59 2.25
C GLU A 123 8.79 -11.44 1.29
N HIS A 124 7.68 -12.13 1.54
CA HIS A 124 6.45 -12.01 0.75
C HIS A 124 5.90 -10.58 0.76
N TYR A 125 5.66 -10.00 1.94
CA TYR A 125 5.11 -8.63 2.03
C TYR A 125 6.07 -7.57 1.47
N LEU A 126 7.38 -7.76 1.60
CA LEU A 126 8.38 -6.90 0.97
C LEU A 126 8.40 -7.02 -0.57
N GLN A 127 8.07 -8.20 -1.13
CA GLN A 127 7.98 -8.43 -2.58
C GLN A 127 6.66 -7.95 -3.18
N THR A 128 5.56 -7.94 -2.42
CA THR A 128 4.25 -7.43 -2.89
C THR A 128 4.11 -5.92 -2.75
N LEU A 129 4.83 -5.27 -1.83
CA LEU A 129 4.76 -3.83 -1.58
C LEU A 129 4.93 -2.96 -2.86
N PRO A 130 5.87 -3.23 -3.79
CA PRO A 130 5.96 -2.49 -5.06
C PRO A 130 4.76 -2.70 -5.99
N ILE A 131 4.10 -3.86 -5.91
CA ILE A 131 2.90 -4.19 -6.69
C ILE A 131 1.70 -3.41 -6.13
N TYR A 132 1.54 -3.37 -4.81
CA TYR A 132 0.52 -2.56 -4.14
C TYR A 132 0.70 -1.06 -4.45
N ALA A 133 1.94 -0.56 -4.40
CA ALA A 133 2.24 0.82 -4.78
C ALA A 133 1.94 1.12 -6.28
N GLN A 134 2.07 0.12 -7.16
CA GLN A 134 1.74 0.24 -8.58
C GLN A 134 0.24 0.18 -8.87
N THR A 135 -0.54 -0.63 -8.14
CA THR A 135 -2.00 -0.70 -8.31
C THR A 135 -2.72 0.45 -7.60
N ASN A 136 -2.11 1.03 -6.56
CA ASN A 136 -2.64 2.12 -5.74
C ASN A 136 -4.12 1.93 -5.32
N PRO A 137 -4.45 0.93 -4.48
CA PRO A 137 -5.81 0.68 -4.03
C PRO A 137 -6.45 1.87 -3.28
N VAL A 138 -5.62 2.71 -2.65
CA VAL A 138 -6.05 3.93 -1.96
C VAL A 138 -6.67 4.92 -2.95
N ALA A 139 -6.03 5.17 -4.10
CA ALA A 139 -6.58 6.01 -5.16
C ALA A 139 -7.74 5.34 -5.95
N MET A 140 -7.93 4.03 -5.81
CA MET A 140 -9.11 3.31 -6.32
C MET A 140 -10.28 3.27 -5.32
N SER A 141 -10.08 3.73 -4.09
CA SER A 141 -11.11 3.75 -3.05
C SER A 141 -12.06 4.92 -3.27
N VAL A 142 -13.37 4.66 -3.19
CA VAL A 142 -14.40 5.70 -3.33
C VAL A 142 -14.77 6.29 -1.98
N ASN A 143 -15.04 7.59 -1.94
CA ASN A 143 -15.67 8.19 -0.76
C ASN A 143 -17.13 7.70 -0.68
N GLY A 144 -17.45 6.87 0.31
CA GLY A 144 -18.79 6.31 0.53
C GLY A 144 -19.76 7.25 1.24
N GLY A 145 -19.35 8.47 1.60
CA GLY A 145 -20.24 9.48 2.19
C GLY A 145 -21.43 9.80 1.29
N THR A 146 -22.59 10.11 1.88
CA THR A 146 -23.81 10.41 1.13
C THR A 146 -23.62 11.62 0.21
N ALA A 147 -24.26 11.58 -0.96
CA ALA A 147 -24.17 12.61 -1.99
C ALA A 147 -24.99 13.88 -1.65
N GLU A 148 -24.87 14.37 -0.42
CA GLU A 148 -25.51 15.57 0.11
C GLU A 148 -24.61 16.80 -0.08
N ASN A 149 -24.05 16.93 -1.29
CA ASN A 149 -23.55 18.20 -1.82
C ASN A 149 -23.76 18.25 -3.34
N LEU A 150 -25.04 18.16 -3.74
CA LEU A 150 -25.53 18.63 -5.03
C LEU A 150 -26.06 20.06 -4.85
N GLU A 151 -25.19 20.99 -4.47
CA GLU A 151 -25.48 22.41 -4.64
C GLU A 151 -25.19 22.77 -6.11
N GLU A 152 -26.24 23.21 -6.80
CA GLU A 152 -26.23 23.49 -8.23
C GLU A 152 -25.56 24.85 -8.47
N GLU A 153 -24.32 24.87 -8.98
CA GLU A 153 -23.72 26.10 -9.52
C GLU A 153 -24.44 26.48 -10.82
N GLU A 154 -25.56 27.21 -10.68
CA GLU A 154 -26.14 28.03 -11.74
C GLU A 154 -25.10 29.08 -12.16
N ASN A 155 -24.29 28.75 -13.18
CA ASN A 155 -23.40 29.70 -13.84
C ASN A 155 -24.24 30.66 -14.68
N ASP A 156 -24.81 31.68 -14.02
CA ASP A 156 -25.59 32.75 -14.65
C ASP A 156 -24.72 33.57 -15.63
N GLU A 157 -25.33 34.06 -16.71
CA GLU A 157 -24.63 34.69 -17.83
C GLU A 157 -24.54 36.21 -17.65
N GLU A 158 -23.43 36.73 -17.08
CA GLU A 158 -23.17 38.18 -17.07
C GLU A 158 -22.24 38.63 -18.21
N ASP A 159 -22.85 39.18 -19.25
CA ASP A 159 -22.25 39.88 -20.39
C ASP A 159 -21.55 41.19 -19.95
N GLY A 160 -20.46 41.59 -20.62
CA GLY A 160 -19.54 42.60 -20.09
C GLY A 160 -18.42 43.08 -21.02
N ASP A 161 -18.75 43.47 -22.26
CA ASP A 161 -17.82 44.03 -23.25
C ASP A 161 -16.90 45.16 -22.72
N ALA A 162 -15.58 45.04 -22.93
CA ALA A 162 -14.61 46.12 -22.73
C ALA A 162 -13.36 45.97 -23.63
N ALA A 163 -13.49 46.36 -24.90
CA ALA A 163 -12.38 46.32 -25.87
C ALA A 163 -11.49 47.58 -25.84
N CYS A 164 -10.18 47.39 -25.99
CA CYS A 164 -9.26 48.39 -26.56
C CYS A 164 -8.03 47.71 -27.19
N GLU A 165 -7.46 48.34 -28.23
CA GLU A 165 -6.56 47.72 -29.21
C GLU A 165 -5.10 48.18 -29.08
N GLY A 166 -4.18 47.50 -29.79
CA GLY A 166 -2.78 47.91 -29.92
C GLY A 166 -1.77 46.74 -29.81
N ASP A 167 -0.97 46.33 -30.80
CA ASP A 167 -0.91 46.30 -32.28
C ASP A 167 0.56 45.85 -32.62
N VAL A 168 0.91 45.59 -33.89
CA VAL A 168 2.18 45.00 -34.45
C VAL A 168 3.53 45.61 -33.96
N ASP A 169 4.75 45.03 -34.12
CA ASP A 169 5.42 44.17 -35.15
C ASP A 169 6.25 42.97 -34.53
N SER A 170 6.85 41.96 -35.21
CA SER A 170 7.42 41.73 -36.58
C SER A 170 8.86 42.29 -36.82
N GLU A 171 9.84 41.74 -37.58
CA GLU A 171 10.16 40.49 -38.37
C GLU A 171 11.74 40.32 -38.34
N ASP A 172 12.50 39.27 -38.75
CA ASP A 172 12.39 37.81 -39.03
C ASP A 172 13.84 37.17 -39.00
N GLU A 173 13.99 35.88 -39.38
CA GLU A 173 15.22 35.09 -39.71
C GLU A 173 16.22 34.77 -38.55
N GLU A 174 16.68 33.52 -38.36
CA GLU A 174 17.46 32.57 -39.19
C GLU A 174 18.96 32.93 -39.42
N SER A 175 19.85 32.05 -38.94
CA SER A 175 21.20 31.85 -39.50
C SER A 175 21.87 30.58 -38.93
N ALA A 176 22.25 29.63 -39.81
CA ALA A 176 23.17 28.53 -39.50
C ALA A 176 24.64 28.90 -39.85
N PRO A 177 25.67 28.14 -39.42
CA PRO A 177 26.13 27.05 -40.30
C PRO A 177 26.82 25.82 -39.67
N MET A 178 26.81 24.75 -40.48
CA MET A 178 27.80 23.65 -40.68
C MET A 178 29.30 24.01 -40.41
N ARG A 179 30.28 23.10 -40.17
CA ARG A 179 30.53 21.71 -40.70
C ARG A 179 31.62 20.90 -39.87
N PRO A 180 32.35 19.84 -40.33
CA PRO A 180 32.78 18.68 -39.48
C PRO A 180 34.34 18.52 -39.50
N PRO A 181 35.02 17.33 -39.52
CA PRO A 181 34.66 15.90 -39.34
C PRO A 181 35.58 15.19 -38.26
N GLU A 182 36.01 13.92 -38.20
CA GLU A 182 36.28 12.78 -39.13
C GLU A 182 36.12 11.37 -38.50
N GLN A 183 36.03 10.36 -39.40
CA GLN A 183 36.55 8.96 -39.41
C GLN A 183 36.93 8.21 -38.09
N HIS A 184 36.85 6.87 -37.99
CA HIS A 184 36.63 5.77 -38.96
C HIS A 184 35.61 4.76 -38.31
N ALA A 185 35.37 3.47 -38.60
CA ALA A 185 35.95 2.40 -39.45
C ALA A 185 34.87 1.34 -39.82
N GLN A 186 35.25 0.15 -40.32
CA GLN A 186 34.35 -0.99 -40.59
C GLN A 186 35.01 -2.36 -40.34
N GLN A 187 34.25 -3.36 -39.83
CA GLN A 187 34.45 -4.81 -40.03
C GLN A 187 33.16 -5.54 -39.56
N LYS A 188 32.32 -6.13 -40.42
CA LYS A 188 32.43 -7.39 -41.20
C LYS A 188 32.35 -8.69 -40.36
N GLN A 189 31.14 -9.26 -40.32
CA GLN A 189 30.72 -10.65 -40.65
C GLN A 189 31.77 -11.80 -40.66
N PRO A 190 31.41 -13.06 -40.29
CA PRO A 190 30.32 -13.81 -40.96
C PRO A 190 29.46 -14.79 -40.09
N GLN A 191 28.67 -15.61 -40.79
CA GLN A 191 27.62 -16.55 -40.32
C GLN A 191 28.15 -17.96 -39.99
N ALA A 192 27.38 -18.75 -39.20
CA ALA A 192 27.13 -20.18 -39.44
C ALA A 192 25.93 -20.73 -38.63
N LEU A 193 25.38 -21.89 -39.02
CA LEU A 193 24.11 -22.48 -38.56
C LEU A 193 24.21 -23.29 -37.24
N GLY A 194 23.10 -23.44 -36.50
CA GLY A 194 22.98 -24.33 -35.32
C GLY A 194 21.53 -24.59 -34.85
N GLN A 195 20.88 -25.59 -35.45
CA GLN A 195 19.42 -25.88 -35.44
C GLN A 195 18.72 -26.16 -34.08
N GLN A 196 17.39 -25.95 -34.06
CA GLN A 196 16.34 -26.66 -33.27
C GLN A 196 16.44 -26.70 -31.73
N HIS A 197 15.55 -26.03 -30.98
CA HIS A 197 14.17 -26.54 -30.77
C HIS A 197 13.18 -25.42 -30.37
N GLN A 198 12.05 -25.31 -31.09
CA GLN A 198 10.92 -24.46 -30.67
C GLN A 198 9.95 -25.23 -29.78
N SER A 199 10.06 -25.09 -28.46
CA SER A 199 9.06 -25.60 -27.52
C SER A 199 7.85 -24.65 -27.44
N GLN A 200 6.78 -24.97 -28.19
CA GLN A 200 5.55 -24.18 -28.19
C GLN A 200 4.79 -24.28 -26.85
N ARG A 201 5.19 -23.47 -25.87
CA ARG A 201 4.40 -23.26 -24.64
C ARG A 201 3.09 -22.54 -24.99
N LYS A 202 2.04 -23.35 -25.16
CA LYS A 202 0.66 -22.91 -25.46
C LYS A 202 0.17 -21.91 -24.40
N LYS A 203 0.18 -20.62 -24.73
CA LYS A 203 -0.49 -19.58 -23.94
C LYS A 203 -2.01 -19.78 -24.06
N ARG A 204 -2.61 -20.54 -23.14
CA ARG A 204 -4.05 -20.47 -22.87
C ARG A 204 -4.32 -19.08 -22.26
N LYS A 205 -4.55 -18.10 -23.12
CA LYS A 205 -5.32 -16.91 -22.73
C LYS A 205 -6.76 -17.38 -22.56
N ASN A 206 -7.26 -17.37 -21.33
CA ASN A 206 -8.69 -17.47 -21.09
C ASN A 206 -9.37 -16.25 -21.74
N ALA A 207 -10.56 -16.43 -22.30
CA ALA A 207 -11.22 -15.36 -23.04
C ALA A 207 -12.00 -14.48 -22.06
N SER A 208 -11.50 -13.26 -21.81
CA SER A 208 -12.23 -12.25 -21.03
C SER A 208 -13.27 -11.57 -21.91
N VAL A 209 -14.55 -11.77 -21.62
CA VAL A 209 -15.66 -11.05 -22.27
C VAL A 209 -16.21 -10.03 -21.29
N ARG A 210 -16.34 -8.78 -21.73
CA ARG A 210 -16.95 -7.71 -20.93
C ARG A 210 -18.46 -7.79 -21.03
N SER A 211 -19.15 -7.93 -19.90
CA SER A 211 -20.62 -7.90 -19.85
C SER A 211 -21.15 -6.49 -20.14
N LYS A 212 -22.45 -6.39 -20.41
CA LYS A 212 -23.16 -5.10 -20.52
C LYS A 212 -23.07 -4.30 -19.22
N ASP A 213 -22.95 -5.00 -18.11
CA ASP A 213 -22.83 -4.50 -16.73
C ASP A 213 -21.38 -4.09 -16.38
N GLY A 214 -20.51 -3.93 -17.38
CA GLY A 214 -19.14 -3.42 -17.24
C GLY A 214 -18.08 -4.43 -16.79
N TRP A 215 -18.46 -5.49 -16.08
CA TRP A 215 -17.58 -6.53 -15.54
C TRP A 215 -16.93 -7.41 -16.62
N ASN A 216 -15.66 -7.83 -16.41
CA ASN A 216 -14.98 -8.81 -17.26
C ASN A 216 -15.17 -10.23 -16.71
N ILE A 217 -15.82 -11.10 -17.47
CA ILE A 217 -16.03 -12.52 -17.12
C ILE A 217 -14.98 -13.35 -17.86
N VAL A 218 -14.33 -14.28 -17.15
CA VAL A 218 -13.30 -15.18 -17.68
C VAL A 218 -13.93 -16.52 -18.09
N GLN A 219 -13.72 -16.94 -19.35
CA GLN A 219 -14.09 -18.25 -19.90
C GLN A 219 -12.87 -19.18 -20.03
#